data_AF-A0A9D5EAD9-F1
#
_entry.id   AF-A0A9D5EAD9-F1
#
_cell.length_a   1.000
_cell.length_b   1.000
_cell.length_c   1.000
_cell.angle_alpha   90.00
_cell.angle_beta   90.00
_cell.angle_gamma   90.00
#
_symmetry.space_group_name_H-M   'P 1'
#
loop_
_entity.id
_entity.type
_entity.pdbx_description
1 polymer ?
#
loop_
_entity_poly.entity_id
_entity_poly.type
_entity_poly.pdbx_seq_one_letter_code
_entity_poly.pdbx_strand_id
1 'polypeptide(L)'
;MPPTIEPTASSTAKLDVDDEIGQFMLSFEAANPYKLENAWQYYLSQKATEAANAGRRLSWPSGKSLENASFELDYPPDILAEARKSWGALGPDGQERYRSDYEAFSRSVNDAKIAKQKAEMTTDAFKSAFGPVDVLFGVLAIAAAFSLANRDDLL
;
A
#
# COMPACT_ATOMS: atom_id res chain seq x y z
N MET A 1 -34.35 -61.61 -4.95
CA MET A 1 -32.96 -61.17 -5.19
C MET A 1 -32.84 -59.77 -4.61
N PRO A 2 -32.07 -59.55 -3.53
CA PRO A 2 -31.85 -58.21 -3.03
C PRO A 2 -30.88 -57.45 -3.95
N PRO A 3 -31.06 -56.13 -4.16
CA PRO A 3 -30.15 -55.32 -4.97
C PRO A 3 -28.81 -55.12 -4.24
N THR A 4 -27.73 -55.42 -4.95
CA THR A 4 -26.36 -55.10 -4.59
C THR A 4 -26.18 -53.58 -4.59
N ILE A 5 -25.87 -52.98 -3.44
CA ILE A 5 -25.50 -51.57 -3.34
C ILE A 5 -23.98 -51.51 -3.57
N GLU A 6 -23.56 -50.98 -4.72
CA GLU A 6 -22.16 -50.64 -4.95
C GLU A 6 -21.78 -49.44 -4.07
N PRO A 7 -20.59 -49.44 -3.43
CA PRO A 7 -20.11 -48.27 -2.71
C PRO A 7 -19.76 -47.18 -3.72
N THR A 8 -20.59 -46.13 -3.78
CA THR A 8 -20.27 -44.89 -4.48
C THR A 8 -18.96 -44.35 -3.94
N ALA A 9 -17.95 -44.29 -4.81
CA ALA A 9 -16.66 -43.68 -4.50
C ALA A 9 -16.91 -42.27 -3.96
N SER A 10 -16.57 -42.07 -2.68
CA SER A 10 -16.49 -40.76 -2.06
C SER A 10 -15.36 -40.00 -2.76
N SER A 11 -15.72 -39.26 -3.80
CA SER A 11 -14.84 -38.29 -4.42
C SER A 11 -14.62 -37.19 -3.39
N THR A 12 -13.51 -37.30 -2.65
CA THR A 12 -12.90 -36.21 -1.93
C THR A 12 -12.44 -35.16 -2.95
N ALA A 13 -13.41 -34.40 -3.47
CA ALA A 13 -13.13 -33.05 -3.92
C ALA A 13 -12.59 -32.34 -2.69
N LYS A 14 -11.26 -32.23 -2.60
CA LYS A 14 -10.64 -31.21 -1.77
C LYS A 14 -11.24 -29.91 -2.25
N LEU A 15 -12.25 -29.41 -1.54
CA LEU A 15 -12.66 -28.03 -1.68
C LEU A 15 -11.37 -27.25 -1.40
N ASP A 16 -10.84 -26.62 -2.44
CA ASP A 16 -9.72 -25.71 -2.34
C ASP A 16 -10.30 -24.45 -1.69
N VAL A 17 -10.51 -24.53 -0.37
CA VAL A 17 -11.12 -23.45 0.43
C VAL A 17 -10.28 -22.17 0.30
N ASP A 18 -9.00 -22.30 -0.02
CA ASP A 18 -8.09 -21.18 -0.28
C ASP A 18 -8.41 -20.45 -1.60
N ASP A 19 -8.94 -21.15 -2.62
CA ASP A 19 -9.25 -20.55 -3.93
C ASP A 19 -10.62 -19.85 -3.94
N GLU A 20 -11.62 -20.41 -3.25
CA GLU A 20 -12.93 -19.77 -3.08
C GLU A 20 -12.89 -18.58 -2.10
N ILE A 21 -12.13 -18.68 -1.00
CA ILE A 21 -11.91 -17.52 -0.11
C ILE A 21 -11.06 -16.46 -0.82
N GLY A 22 -10.09 -16.87 -1.64
CA GLY A 22 -9.32 -15.98 -2.52
C GLY A 22 -10.23 -15.23 -3.50
N GLN A 23 -11.11 -15.92 -4.22
CA GLN A 23 -12.07 -15.29 -5.13
C GLN A 23 -13.12 -14.44 -4.41
N PHE A 24 -13.60 -14.87 -3.24
CA PHE A 24 -14.53 -14.09 -2.44
C PHE A 24 -13.88 -12.80 -1.92
N MET A 25 -12.65 -12.87 -1.40
CA MET A 25 -11.87 -11.70 -0.99
C MET A 25 -11.55 -10.78 -2.18
N LEU A 26 -11.16 -11.33 -3.33
CA LEU A 26 -10.95 -10.56 -4.56
C LEU A 26 -12.25 -9.90 -5.05
N SER A 27 -13.40 -10.54 -4.90
CA SER A 27 -14.71 -9.97 -5.25
C SER A 27 -15.14 -8.86 -4.28
N PHE A 28 -14.85 -9.00 -2.99
CA PHE A 28 -15.11 -7.99 -1.96
C PHE A 28 -14.17 -6.79 -2.09
N GLU A 29 -12.92 -7.06 -2.46
CA GLU A 29 -11.90 -6.06 -2.73
C GLU A 29 -12.15 -5.31 -4.05
N ALA A 30 -12.67 -6.00 -5.07
CA ALA A 30 -13.08 -5.40 -6.34
C ALA A 30 -14.37 -4.57 -6.22
N ALA A 31 -15.25 -4.88 -5.27
CA ALA A 31 -16.50 -4.16 -5.00
C ALA A 31 -16.36 -3.09 -3.90
N ASN A 32 -15.15 -2.78 -3.44
CA ASN A 32 -14.96 -1.81 -2.36
C ASN A 32 -15.15 -0.36 -2.88
N PRO A 33 -16.26 0.33 -2.51
CA PRO A 33 -16.58 1.66 -3.04
C PRO A 33 -15.52 2.71 -2.67
N TYR A 34 -14.78 2.50 -1.58
CA TYR A 34 -13.68 3.39 -1.18
C TYR A 34 -12.51 3.36 -2.18
N LYS A 35 -12.29 2.25 -2.90
CA LYS A 35 -11.22 2.17 -3.91
C LYS A 35 -11.57 2.92 -5.19
N LEU A 36 -12.84 2.90 -5.60
CA LEU A 36 -13.35 3.65 -6.75
C LEU A 36 -13.29 5.16 -6.51
N GLU A 37 -13.67 5.60 -5.31
CA GLU A 37 -13.58 7.02 -4.94
C GLU A 37 -12.12 7.51 -4.93
N ASN A 38 -11.19 6.69 -4.46
CA ASN A 38 -9.76 7.03 -4.48
C ASN A 38 -9.17 7.05 -5.90
N ALA A 39 -9.57 6.13 -6.78
CA ALA A 39 -9.13 6.12 -8.17
C ALA A 39 -9.66 7.34 -8.94
N TRP A 40 -10.90 7.76 -8.67
CA TRP A 40 -11.49 8.98 -9.22
C TRP A 40 -10.75 10.24 -8.76
N GLN A 41 -10.43 10.35 -7.47
CA GLN A 41 -9.63 11.47 -6.95
C GLN A 41 -8.22 11.50 -7.57
N TYR A 42 -7.59 10.34 -7.72
CA TYR A 42 -6.30 10.22 -8.40
C TYR A 42 -6.38 10.69 -9.86
N TYR A 43 -7.42 10.29 -10.58
CA TYR A 43 -7.66 10.73 -11.95
C TYR A 43 -7.89 12.25 -12.05
N LEU A 44 -8.68 12.83 -11.14
CA LEU A 44 -8.89 14.27 -11.05
C LEU A 44 -7.59 15.05 -10.84
N SER A 45 -6.76 14.59 -9.90
CA SER A 45 -5.46 15.19 -9.62
C SER A 45 -4.54 15.15 -10.85
N GLN A 46 -4.52 14.02 -11.59
CA GLN A 46 -3.77 13.94 -12.84
C GLN A 46 -4.29 14.92 -13.89
N LYS A 47 -5.61 15.04 -14.09
CA LYS A 47 -6.18 15.98 -15.06
C LYS A 47 -5.88 17.44 -14.72
N ALA A 48 -5.97 17.79 -13.44
CA ALA A 48 -5.60 19.12 -12.97
C ALA A 48 -4.09 19.39 -13.19
N THR A 49 -3.23 18.39 -12.93
CA THR A 49 -1.78 18.47 -13.16
C THR A 49 -1.45 18.62 -14.65
N GLU A 50 -2.07 17.81 -15.52
CA GLU A 50 -1.91 17.89 -16.97
C GLU A 50 -2.30 19.28 -17.49
N ALA A 51 -3.44 19.81 -17.04
CA ALA A 51 -3.91 21.14 -17.43
C ALA A 51 -2.96 22.25 -16.94
N ALA A 52 -2.46 22.16 -15.71
CA ALA A 52 -1.48 23.09 -15.17
C ALA A 52 -0.15 23.04 -15.97
N ASN A 53 0.34 21.85 -16.29
CA ASN A 53 1.56 21.65 -17.08
C ASN A 53 1.40 22.13 -18.54
N ALA A 54 0.18 22.05 -19.09
CA ALA A 54 -0.16 22.62 -20.39
C ALA A 54 -0.28 24.17 -20.37
N GLY A 55 -0.04 24.81 -19.23
CA GLY A 55 -0.14 26.26 -19.06
C GLY A 55 -1.59 26.79 -19.02
N ARG A 56 -2.57 25.91 -18.85
CA ARG A 56 -3.98 26.32 -18.75
C ARG A 56 -4.20 26.96 -17.38
N ARG A 57 -4.77 28.17 -17.38
CA ARG A 57 -5.11 28.88 -16.13
C ARG A 57 -6.34 28.24 -15.51
N LEU A 58 -6.15 27.57 -14.38
CA LEU A 58 -7.20 26.90 -13.62
C LEU A 58 -7.86 27.87 -12.62
N SER A 59 -9.19 27.93 -12.63
CA SER A 59 -9.98 28.74 -11.70
C SER A 59 -10.28 27.96 -10.42
N TRP A 60 -9.28 27.88 -9.55
CA TRP A 60 -9.41 27.18 -8.28
C TRP A 60 -10.40 27.86 -7.32
N PRO A 61 -11.17 27.09 -6.54
CA PRO A 61 -11.91 27.60 -5.39
C PRO A 61 -11.01 28.33 -4.37
N SER A 62 -11.59 29.22 -3.57
CA SER A 62 -10.82 30.06 -2.64
C SER A 62 -9.97 29.24 -1.67
N GLY A 63 -8.67 29.53 -1.61
CA GLY A 63 -7.72 28.82 -0.75
C GLY A 63 -7.37 27.40 -1.23
N LYS A 64 -7.83 26.99 -2.41
CA LYS A 64 -7.51 25.69 -3.02
C LYS A 64 -6.46 25.81 -4.11
N SER A 65 -5.68 24.76 -4.25
CA SER A 65 -4.63 24.58 -5.24
C SER A 65 -4.45 23.09 -5.51
N LEU A 66 -3.62 22.77 -6.52
CA LEU A 66 -3.27 21.39 -6.85
C LEU A 66 -2.69 20.60 -5.66
N GLU A 67 -2.02 21.29 -4.75
CA GLU A 67 -1.27 20.70 -3.63
C GLU A 67 -2.16 20.40 -2.40
N ASN A 68 -3.33 21.05 -2.30
CA ASN A 68 -4.18 20.99 -1.11
C ASN A 68 -5.64 20.57 -1.41
N ALA A 69 -5.94 20.25 -2.67
CA ALA A 69 -7.23 19.74 -3.10
C ALA A 69 -7.34 18.24 -2.76
N SER A 70 -8.19 17.93 -1.78
CA SER A 70 -8.38 16.56 -1.29
C SER A 70 -9.75 16.00 -1.65
N PHE A 71 -10.71 16.88 -1.94
CA PHE A 71 -12.09 16.50 -2.26
C PHE A 71 -12.44 16.95 -3.68
N GLU A 72 -13.46 16.32 -4.27
CA GLU A 72 -13.92 16.66 -5.61
C GLU A 72 -14.27 18.16 -5.72
N LEU A 73 -14.96 18.70 -4.72
CA LEU A 73 -15.38 20.11 -4.67
C LEU A 73 -14.22 21.12 -4.55
N ASP A 74 -13.01 20.65 -4.25
CA ASP A 74 -11.83 21.50 -4.19
C ASP A 74 -11.25 21.80 -5.58
N TYR A 75 -11.68 21.06 -6.61
CA TYR A 75 -11.20 21.24 -7.98
C TYR A 75 -12.01 22.28 -8.76
N PRO A 76 -11.39 22.93 -9.77
CA PRO A 76 -12.10 23.83 -10.68
C PRO A 76 -13.27 23.13 -11.37
N PRO A 77 -14.44 23.79 -11.50
CA PRO A 77 -15.63 23.17 -12.08
C PRO A 77 -15.47 22.75 -13.55
N ASP A 78 -14.60 23.44 -14.30
CA ASP A 78 -14.27 23.09 -15.68
C ASP A 78 -13.48 21.79 -15.76
N ILE A 79 -12.52 21.58 -14.85
CA ILE A 79 -11.77 20.33 -14.74
C ILE A 79 -12.68 19.19 -14.31
N LEU A 80 -13.59 19.42 -13.36
CA LEU A 80 -14.56 18.41 -12.92
C LEU A 80 -15.44 17.93 -14.08
N ALA A 81 -15.99 18.86 -14.87
CA ALA A 81 -16.83 18.51 -16.01
C ALA A 81 -16.06 17.72 -17.08
N GLU A 82 -14.84 18.16 -17.40
CA GLU A 82 -13.98 17.49 -18.39
C GLU A 82 -13.55 16.09 -17.92
N ALA A 83 -13.14 15.98 -16.65
CA ALA A 83 -12.74 14.72 -16.07
C ALA A 83 -13.90 13.73 -15.98
N ARG A 84 -15.11 14.17 -15.59
CA ARG A 84 -16.29 13.28 -15.53
C ARG A 84 -16.64 12.73 -16.90
N LYS A 85 -16.61 13.59 -17.93
CA LYS A 85 -16.84 13.18 -19.31
C LYS A 85 -15.81 12.16 -19.76
N SER A 86 -14.53 12.42 -19.50
CA SER A 86 -13.43 11.55 -19.92
C SER A 86 -13.42 10.22 -19.16
N TRP A 87 -13.72 10.25 -17.86
CA TRP A 87 -13.82 9.07 -16.99
C TRP A 87 -14.99 8.17 -17.36
N GLY A 88 -16.15 8.76 -17.70
CA GLY A 88 -17.28 8.01 -18.23
C GLY A 88 -16.97 7.37 -19.59
N ALA A 89 -16.19 8.05 -20.43
CA ALA A 89 -15.81 7.55 -21.76
C ALA A 89 -14.79 6.39 -21.71
N LEU A 90 -14.01 6.26 -20.63
CA LEU A 90 -13.07 5.14 -20.44
C LEU A 90 -13.76 3.78 -20.33
N GLY A 91 -15.02 3.75 -19.90
CA GLY A 91 -15.74 2.51 -19.61
C GLY A 91 -15.14 1.74 -18.41
N PRO A 92 -15.74 0.59 -18.05
CA PRO A 92 -15.34 -0.17 -16.86
C PRO A 92 -13.89 -0.65 -16.91
N ASP A 93 -13.43 -1.15 -18.07
CA ASP A 93 -12.06 -1.68 -18.22
C ASP A 93 -11.00 -0.57 -18.05
N GLY A 94 -11.27 0.64 -18.56
CA GLY A 94 -10.36 1.77 -18.41
C GLY A 94 -10.31 2.29 -16.97
N GLN A 95 -11.45 2.30 -16.28
CA GLN A 95 -11.53 2.67 -14.86
C GLN A 95 -10.79 1.66 -13.97
N GLU A 96 -10.88 0.37 -14.29
CA GLU A 96 -10.16 -0.70 -13.61
C GLU A 96 -8.64 -0.54 -13.74
N ARG A 97 -8.16 -0.15 -14.92
CA ARG A 97 -6.74 0.13 -15.13
C ARG A 97 -6.24 1.26 -14.23
N TYR A 98 -6.98 2.36 -14.15
CA TYR A 98 -6.65 3.46 -13.26
C TYR A 98 -6.68 3.06 -11.77
N ARG A 99 -7.56 2.13 -11.39
CA ARG A 99 -7.57 1.55 -10.05
C ARG A 99 -6.28 0.80 -9.78
N SER A 100 -5.85 -0.06 -10.71
CA SER A 100 -4.59 -0.81 -10.58
C SER A 100 -3.37 0.13 -10.49
N ASP A 101 -3.33 1.16 -11.33
CA ASP A 101 -2.26 2.16 -11.30
C ASP A 101 -2.24 2.94 -9.97
N TYR A 102 -3.42 3.30 -9.44
CA TYR A 102 -3.53 3.95 -8.13
C TYR A 102 -3.04 3.03 -6.99
N GLU A 103 -3.35 1.74 -7.03
CA GLU A 103 -2.87 0.78 -6.02
C GLU A 103 -1.35 0.65 -6.05
N ALA A 104 -0.76 0.56 -7.24
CA ALA A 104 0.70 0.54 -7.40
C ALA A 104 1.34 1.82 -6.85
N PHE A 105 0.78 2.99 -7.19
CA PHE A 105 1.22 4.27 -6.67
C PHE A 105 1.13 4.34 -5.14
N SER A 106 -0.03 4.01 -4.57
CA SER A 106 -0.27 4.02 -3.12
C SER A 106 0.69 3.12 -2.37
N ARG A 107 0.96 1.90 -2.88
CA ARG A 107 1.97 1.00 -2.32
C ARG A 107 3.35 1.63 -2.32
N SER A 108 3.79 2.19 -3.46
CA SER A 108 5.12 2.83 -3.54
C SER A 108 5.29 4.02 -2.57
N VAL A 109 4.24 4.82 -2.39
CA VAL A 109 4.25 5.95 -1.45
C VAL A 109 4.29 5.45 0.00
N ASN A 110 3.54 4.40 0.32
CA ASN A 110 3.55 3.80 1.64
C ASN A 110 4.89 3.13 1.96
N ASP A 111 5.49 2.42 1.01
CA ASP A 111 6.82 1.81 1.16
C ASP A 111 7.88 2.88 1.41
N ALA A 112 7.83 4.00 0.68
CA ALA A 112 8.73 5.13 0.90
C ALA A 112 8.54 5.77 2.29
N LYS A 113 7.29 5.91 2.75
CA LYS A 113 6.99 6.41 4.11
C LYS A 113 7.49 5.47 5.19
N ILE A 114 7.29 4.16 5.03
CA ILE A 114 7.77 3.13 5.96
C ILE A 114 9.30 3.13 5.99
N ALA A 115 9.96 3.23 4.84
CA ALA A 115 11.43 3.31 4.77
C ALA A 115 11.95 4.55 5.50
N LYS A 116 11.31 5.71 5.33
CA LYS A 116 11.65 6.96 6.03
C LYS A 116 11.43 6.85 7.54
N GLN A 117 10.28 6.31 7.97
CA GLN A 117 10.00 6.08 9.39
C GLN A 117 10.98 5.09 10.03
N LYS A 118 11.35 4.02 9.32
CA LYS A 118 12.38 3.07 9.79
C LYS A 118 13.71 3.77 9.99
N ALA A 119 14.15 4.60 9.04
CA ALA A 119 15.41 5.34 9.16
C ALA A 119 15.40 6.31 10.36
N GLU A 120 14.29 7.01 10.59
CA GLU A 120 14.13 7.92 11.72
C GLU A 120 14.09 7.15 13.06
N MET A 121 13.35 6.05 13.13
CA MET A 121 13.29 5.19 14.32
C MET A 121 14.63 4.54 14.66
N THR A 122 15.41 4.07 13.68
CA THR A 122 16.69 3.41 13.95
C THR A 122 17.74 4.33 14.56
N THR A 123 17.63 5.64 14.35
CA THR A 123 18.69 6.57 14.77
C THR A 123 18.40 7.14 16.16
N ASP A 124 17.15 7.50 16.43
CA ASP A 124 16.76 8.13 17.70
C ASP A 124 16.35 7.10 18.75
N ALA A 125 15.67 6.02 18.38
CA ALA A 125 15.32 4.95 19.32
C ALA A 125 16.56 4.17 19.77
N PHE A 126 17.54 3.95 18.89
CA PHE A 126 18.80 3.30 19.25
C PHE A 126 19.63 4.14 20.23
N LYS A 127 19.75 5.45 19.99
CA LYS A 127 20.43 6.38 20.90
C LYS A 127 19.69 6.57 22.22
N SER A 128 18.36 6.43 22.23
CA SER A 128 17.56 6.51 23.45
C SER A 128 17.53 5.21 24.25
N ALA A 129 17.69 4.05 23.61
CA ALA A 129 17.62 2.73 24.26
C ALA A 129 18.95 2.30 24.89
N PHE A 130 20.08 2.83 24.44
CA PHE A 130 21.39 2.56 25.00
C PHE A 130 22.00 3.85 25.54
N GLY A 131 22.13 3.93 26.87
CA GLY A 131 22.90 5.01 27.47
C GLY A 131 24.38 4.90 27.07
N PRO A 132 25.14 6.00 27.11
CA PRO A 132 26.59 5.95 26.85
C PRO A 132 27.33 4.98 27.80
N VAL A 133 26.78 4.73 28.98
CA VAL A 133 27.28 3.75 29.96
C VAL A 133 26.99 2.30 29.51
N ASP A 134 25.83 2.02 28.92
CA ASP A 134 25.49 0.67 28.44
C ASP A 134 26.35 0.26 27.23
N VAL A 135 26.68 1.21 26.36
CA VAL A 135 27.62 0.98 25.25
C VAL A 135 29.01 0.63 25.78
N LEU A 136 29.48 1.32 26.83
CA LEU A 136 30.75 1.01 27.49
C LEU A 136 30.76 -0.40 28.08
N PHE A 137 29.71 -0.79 28.80
CA PHE A 137 29.60 -2.15 29.33
C PHE A 137 29.47 -3.21 28.24
N GLY A 138 28.76 -2.92 27.15
CA GLY A 138 28.66 -3.81 25.99
C GLY A 138 30.03 -4.06 25.35
N VAL A 139 30.83 -3.01 25.12
CA VAL A 139 32.20 -3.13 24.61
C VAL A 139 33.09 -3.89 25.60
N LEU A 140 32.97 -3.61 26.89
CA LEU A 140 33.74 -4.30 27.93
C LEU A 140 33.39 -5.79 28.01
N ALA A 141 32.12 -6.14 27.86
CA ALA A 141 31.65 -7.53 27.85
C ALA A 141 32.16 -8.29 26.62
N ILE A 142 32.16 -7.67 25.44
CA ILE A 142 32.76 -8.25 24.22
C ILE A 142 34.25 -8.48 24.45
N ALA A 143 34.99 -7.48 24.95
CA ALA A 143 36.41 -7.61 25.23
C ALA A 143 36.71 -8.70 26.29
N ALA A 144 35.87 -8.83 27.32
CA ALA A 144 35.98 -9.87 28.33
C ALA A 144 35.73 -11.27 27.74
N ALA A 145 34.74 -11.42 26.85
CA ALA A 145 34.46 -12.69 26.18
C ALA A 145 35.62 -13.14 25.28
N PHE A 146 36.24 -12.22 24.53
CA PHE A 146 37.44 -12.53 23.74
C PHE A 146 38.66 -12.85 24.62
N SER A 147 38.81 -12.17 25.76
CA SER A 147 39.88 -12.45 26.74
C SER A 147 39.73 -13.82 27.41
N LEU A 148 38.49 -14.26 27.66
CA LEU A 148 38.21 -15.62 28.14
C LEU A 148 38.49 -16.67 27.06
N ALA A 149 38.05 -16.44 25.83
CA ALA A 149 38.28 -17.36 24.71
C ALA A 149 39.77 -17.60 24.43
N ASN A 150 40.63 -16.58 24.61
CA ASN A 150 42.08 -16.72 24.48
C ASN A 150 42.77 -17.37 25.70
N ARG A 151 42.06 -17.66 26.79
CA ARG A 151 42.61 -18.33 27.99
C ARG A 151 42.40 -19.85 28.00
N ASP A 152 41.47 -20.36 27.20
CA ASP A 152 41.18 -21.79 27.11
C ASP A 152 42.18 -22.57 26.22
N ASP A 153 43.11 -21.87 25.54
CA ASP A 153 44.21 -22.47 24.76
C ASP A 153 45.44 -22.88 25.60
N LEU A 154 45.35 -22.85 26.94
CA LEU A 154 46.45 -23.21 27.87
C LEU A 154 46.11 -24.37 28.84
N LEU A 155 45.11 -25.20 28.53
CA LEU A 155 44.84 -26.48 29.21
C LEU A 155 44.80 -27.62 28.18
#